data_AF-A0A0Q3TMR4-F1
#
_entry.id   AF-A0A0Q3TMR4-F1
#
_cell.length_a   1.000
_cell.length_b   1.000
_cell.length_c   1.000
_cell.angle_alpha   90.00
_cell.angle_beta   90.00
_cell.angle_gamma   90.00
#
_symmetry.space_group_name_H-M   'P 1'
#
loop_
_entity.id
_entity.type
_entity.pdbx_description
1 polymer ?
#
loop_
_entity_poly.entity_id
_entity_poly.type
_entity_poly.pdbx_seq_one_letter_code
_entity_poly.pdbx_strand_id
1 'polypeptide(L)'
;MGLKHPAGGEYSNQTRIIVVGSLLACFTTILQSAGMFGGIGFLISALSTLPILLGTFLSYRMGILSYISAFLLILFIQPSEFFVYPFTTGLLGISMGFSIRFFKKGIFATLFSGVTLTLGILIILYIIRFPVLGPTISTKIDVNTILIILIFSTVYSWVWLKLSIFVIKRVNWLWGK
;
A
#
# COMPACT_ATOMS: atom_id res chain seq x y z
N MET A 1 -41.60 -11.69 -11.97
CA MET A 1 -40.23 -11.45 -11.48
C MET A 1 -39.84 -10.02 -11.82
N GLY A 2 -40.08 -9.09 -10.91
CA GLY A 2 -39.67 -7.69 -11.11
C GLY A 2 -38.18 -7.56 -10.84
N LEU A 3 -37.40 -7.24 -11.89
CA LEU A 3 -36.01 -6.86 -11.76
C LEU A 3 -35.95 -5.60 -10.89
N LYS A 4 -35.46 -5.76 -9.67
CA LYS A 4 -35.20 -4.66 -8.73
C LYS A 4 -34.09 -3.81 -9.35
N HIS A 5 -34.46 -2.76 -10.08
CA HIS A 5 -33.52 -1.78 -10.63
C HIS A 5 -32.75 -1.14 -9.46
N PRO A 6 -31.41 -1.20 -9.44
CA PRO A 6 -30.61 -0.49 -8.45
C PRO A 6 -30.93 1.01 -8.55
N ALA A 7 -31.25 1.64 -7.42
CA ALA A 7 -31.53 3.06 -7.36
C ALA A 7 -30.34 3.86 -7.91
N GLY A 8 -30.57 4.91 -8.69
CA GLY A 8 -29.55 5.66 -9.44
C GLY A 8 -28.33 6.18 -8.64
N GLY A 9 -28.37 6.16 -7.30
CA GLY A 9 -27.22 6.43 -6.44
C GLY A 9 -26.17 5.30 -6.37
N GLU A 10 -26.57 4.04 -6.57
CA GLU A 10 -25.65 2.89 -6.52
C GLU A 10 -24.72 2.85 -7.74
N TYR A 11 -25.26 3.14 -8.93
CA TYR A 11 -24.48 3.23 -10.17
C TYR A 11 -23.43 4.34 -10.13
N SER A 12 -23.79 5.54 -9.64
CA SER A 12 -22.84 6.65 -9.47
C SER A 12 -21.66 6.29 -8.56
N ASN A 13 -21.93 5.54 -7.49
CA ASN A 13 -20.90 5.09 -6.55
C ASN A 13 -19.99 4.00 -7.17
N GLN A 14 -20.56 3.08 -7.95
CA GLN A 14 -19.79 2.07 -8.69
C GLN A 14 -18.90 2.71 -9.76
N THR A 15 -19.43 3.65 -10.56
CA THR A 15 -18.64 4.40 -11.54
C THR A 15 -17.50 5.15 -10.85
N ARG A 16 -17.75 5.79 -9.71
CA ARG A 16 -16.70 6.46 -8.93
C ARG A 16 -15.62 5.49 -8.46
N ILE A 17 -15.99 4.31 -7.96
CA ILE A 17 -15.02 3.28 -7.52
C ILE A 17 -14.14 2.86 -8.68
N ILE A 18 -14.71 2.63 -9.86
CA ILE A 18 -13.97 2.18 -11.04
C ILE A 18 -13.04 3.29 -11.53
N VAL A 19 -13.56 4.51 -11.75
CA VAL A 19 -12.79 5.62 -12.34
C VAL A 19 -11.70 6.12 -11.40
N VAL A 20 -12.03 6.39 -10.12
CA VAL A 20 -11.03 6.85 -9.16
C VAL A 20 -10.08 5.69 -8.82
N GLY A 21 -10.59 4.47 -8.69
CA GLY A 21 -9.77 3.30 -8.40
C GLY A 21 -8.75 3.01 -9.50
N SER A 22 -9.14 3.11 -10.77
CA SER A 22 -8.21 2.93 -11.90
C SER A 22 -7.17 4.05 -11.98
N LEU A 23 -7.55 5.30 -11.75
CA LEU A 23 -6.60 6.42 -11.68
C LEU A 23 -5.57 6.21 -10.57
N LEU A 24 -6.01 5.82 -9.37
CA LEU A 24 -5.10 5.51 -8.26
C LEU A 24 -4.19 4.32 -8.59
N ALA A 25 -4.70 3.30 -9.30
CA ALA A 25 -3.89 2.19 -9.77
C ALA A 25 -2.80 2.67 -10.74
N CYS A 26 -3.14 3.53 -11.71
CA CYS A 26 -2.18 4.10 -12.65
C CYS A 26 -1.09 4.92 -11.94
N PHE A 27 -1.48 5.79 -10.99
CA PHE A 27 -0.50 6.53 -10.19
C PHE A 27 0.40 5.60 -9.36
N THR A 28 -0.18 4.56 -8.76
CA THR A 28 0.57 3.54 -8.02
C THR A 28 1.62 2.90 -8.91
N THR A 29 1.22 2.46 -10.11
CA THR A 29 2.11 1.82 -11.08
C THR A 29 3.23 2.76 -11.50
N ILE A 30 2.91 4.00 -11.90
CA ILE A 30 3.93 4.98 -12.34
C ILE A 30 4.95 5.24 -11.23
N LEU A 31 4.49 5.44 -9.99
CA LEU A 31 5.37 5.67 -8.85
C LEU A 31 6.21 4.44 -8.52
N GLN A 32 5.58 3.26 -8.45
CA GLN A 32 6.28 2.01 -8.17
C GLN A 32 7.34 1.73 -9.24
N SER A 33 7.05 2.07 -10.50
CA SER A 33 7.99 1.89 -11.61
C SER A 33 9.27 2.73 -11.49
N ALA A 34 9.29 3.73 -10.62
CA ALA A 34 10.53 4.46 -10.31
C ALA A 34 11.59 3.57 -9.64
N GLY A 35 11.20 2.42 -9.06
CA GLY A 35 12.13 1.43 -8.53
C GLY A 35 13.15 0.94 -9.55
N MET A 36 12.84 1.06 -10.86
CA MET A 36 13.74 0.67 -11.95
C MET A 36 15.08 1.42 -11.90
N PHE A 37 15.08 2.66 -11.43
CA PHE A 37 16.27 3.51 -11.40
C PHE A 37 17.22 3.17 -10.23
N GLY A 38 16.80 2.32 -9.29
CA GLY A 38 17.56 2.02 -8.07
C GLY A 38 17.84 3.27 -7.21
N GLY A 39 18.46 3.09 -6.05
CA GLY A 39 18.84 4.21 -5.17
C GLY A 39 17.66 5.12 -4.82
N ILE A 40 17.66 6.36 -5.33
CA ILE A 40 16.57 7.34 -5.16
C ILE A 40 15.25 6.81 -5.72
N GLY A 41 15.30 5.98 -6.76
CA GLY A 41 14.13 5.32 -7.35
C GLY A 41 13.33 4.50 -6.34
N PHE A 42 13.97 3.88 -5.35
CA PHE A 42 13.26 3.17 -4.28
C PHE A 42 12.50 4.11 -3.32
N LEU A 43 13.01 5.31 -3.08
CA LEU A 43 12.32 6.33 -2.29
C LEU A 43 11.08 6.84 -3.03
N ILE A 44 11.18 7.01 -4.35
CA ILE A 44 10.03 7.41 -5.19
C ILE A 44 9.04 6.25 -5.29
N SER A 45 9.51 5.02 -5.44
CA SER A 45 8.68 3.81 -5.44
C SER A 45 7.86 3.68 -4.16
N ALA A 46 8.43 4.02 -3.01
CA ALA A 46 7.69 4.06 -1.75
C ALA A 46 6.46 5.00 -1.80
N LEU A 47 6.47 6.06 -2.62
CA LEU A 47 5.31 6.95 -2.79
C LEU A 47 4.07 6.25 -3.35
N SER A 48 4.22 5.07 -3.98
CA SER A 48 3.11 4.24 -4.45
C SER A 48 2.18 3.77 -3.32
N THR A 49 2.65 3.78 -2.07
CA THR A 49 1.82 3.52 -0.90
C THR A 49 0.71 4.57 -0.74
N LEU A 50 0.93 5.84 -1.12
CA LEU A 50 -0.06 6.91 -0.95
C LEU A 50 -1.35 6.69 -1.78
N PRO A 51 -1.31 6.44 -3.11
CA PRO A 51 -2.53 6.25 -3.87
C PRO A 51 -3.38 5.05 -3.39
N ILE A 52 -2.75 3.91 -3.06
CA ILE A 52 -3.46 2.73 -2.53
C ILE A 52 -4.08 3.01 -1.16
N LEU A 53 -3.34 3.72 -0.31
CA LEU A 53 -3.84 4.15 0.99
C LEU A 53 -5.05 5.07 0.86
N LEU A 54 -4.97 6.06 -0.02
CA LEU A 54 -6.08 6.99 -0.28
C LEU A 54 -7.31 6.24 -0.80
N GLY A 55 -7.12 5.32 -1.74
CA GLY A 55 -8.19 4.46 -2.24
C GLY A 55 -8.86 3.69 -1.11
N THR A 56 -8.04 3.04 -0.26
CA THR A 56 -8.52 2.23 0.87
C THR A 56 -9.23 3.08 1.93
N PHE A 57 -8.71 4.27 2.22
CA PHE A 57 -9.31 5.23 3.15
C PHE A 57 -10.70 5.69 2.65
N LEU A 58 -10.81 6.07 1.37
CA LEU A 58 -12.07 6.49 0.76
C LEU A 58 -13.10 5.33 0.71
N SER A 59 -12.68 4.17 0.23
CA SER A 59 -13.48 2.96 0.18
C SER A 59 -12.59 1.73 0.17
N TYR A 60 -12.81 0.81 1.11
CA TYR A 60 -12.06 -0.44 1.18
C TYR A 60 -12.09 -1.22 -0.15
N ARG A 61 -13.25 -1.24 -0.83
CA ARG A 61 -13.40 -1.87 -2.15
C ARG A 61 -12.55 -1.17 -3.22
N MET A 62 -12.50 0.16 -3.20
CA MET A 62 -11.68 0.95 -4.13
C MET A 62 -10.19 0.65 -3.91
N GLY A 63 -9.73 0.64 -2.66
CA GLY A 63 -8.35 0.29 -2.31
C GLY A 63 -7.91 -1.08 -2.81
N ILE A 64 -8.72 -2.12 -2.59
CA ILE A 64 -8.42 -3.49 -3.07
C ILE A 64 -8.37 -3.53 -4.60
N LEU A 65 -9.36 -2.95 -5.28
CA LEU A 65 -9.40 -2.96 -6.75
C LEU A 65 -8.21 -2.21 -7.33
N SER A 66 -7.88 -1.03 -6.80
CA SER A 66 -6.68 -0.29 -7.19
C SER A 66 -5.41 -1.09 -6.98
N TYR A 67 -5.31 -1.80 -5.85
CA TYR A 67 -4.16 -2.62 -5.52
C TYR A 67 -3.96 -3.78 -6.51
N ILE A 68 -5.04 -4.51 -6.83
CA ILE A 68 -5.02 -5.61 -7.79
C ILE A 68 -4.70 -5.09 -9.19
N SER A 69 -5.34 -4.00 -9.61
CA SER A 69 -5.08 -3.40 -10.92
C SER A 69 -3.63 -2.92 -11.06
N ALA A 70 -3.09 -2.26 -10.04
CA ALA A 70 -1.69 -1.82 -10.04
C ALA A 70 -0.73 -3.02 -10.07
N PHE A 71 -1.00 -4.08 -9.30
CA PHE A 71 -0.21 -5.31 -9.32
C PHE A 71 -0.14 -5.92 -10.73
N LEU A 72 -1.28 -6.02 -11.42
CA LEU A 72 -1.34 -6.51 -12.79
C LEU A 72 -0.54 -5.62 -13.75
N LEU A 73 -0.65 -4.30 -13.62
CA LEU A 73 0.13 -3.37 -14.47
C LEU A 73 1.63 -3.48 -14.21
N ILE A 74 2.04 -3.56 -12.94
CA ILE A 74 3.45 -3.72 -12.54
C ILE A 74 4.02 -5.03 -13.09
N LEU A 75 3.25 -6.12 -13.09
CA LEU A 75 3.68 -7.39 -13.67
C LEU A 75 4.11 -7.23 -15.15
N PHE A 76 3.45 -6.39 -15.92
CA PHE A 76 3.81 -6.14 -17.32
C PHE A 76 4.90 -5.08 -17.50
N ILE A 77 4.88 -4.01 -16.70
CA ILE A 77 5.78 -2.85 -16.90
C ILE A 77 7.13 -3.07 -16.21
N GLN A 78 7.12 -3.61 -14.99
CA GLN A 78 8.32 -3.80 -14.20
C GLN A 78 8.24 -5.09 -13.34
N PRO A 79 8.61 -6.23 -13.93
CA PRO A 79 8.62 -7.51 -13.23
C PRO A 79 9.58 -7.54 -12.02
N SER A 80 10.59 -6.67 -11.96
CA SER A 80 11.52 -6.62 -10.82
C SER A 80 10.86 -6.18 -9.51
N GLU A 81 9.76 -5.42 -9.58
CA GLU A 81 8.99 -4.96 -8.42
C GLU A 81 7.80 -5.89 -8.10
N PHE A 82 7.68 -7.00 -8.84
CA PHE A 82 6.57 -7.94 -8.71
C PHE A 82 6.41 -8.50 -7.30
N PHE A 83 7.52 -8.78 -6.60
CA PHE A 83 7.48 -9.25 -5.22
C PHE A 83 7.46 -8.09 -4.22
N VAL A 84 8.13 -6.99 -4.53
CA VAL A 84 8.23 -5.87 -3.60
C VAL A 84 6.87 -5.19 -3.42
N TYR A 85 6.16 -4.89 -4.50
CA TYR A 85 4.88 -4.18 -4.44
C TYR A 85 3.80 -4.88 -3.60
N PRO A 86 3.40 -6.14 -3.88
CA PRO A 86 2.29 -6.76 -3.21
C PRO A 86 2.59 -7.13 -1.75
N PHE A 87 3.86 -7.29 -1.38
CA PHE A 87 4.23 -7.67 -0.02
C PHE A 87 4.73 -6.49 0.82
N THR A 88 5.15 -5.38 0.21
CA THR A 88 5.63 -4.19 0.95
C THR A 88 4.76 -2.96 0.67
N THR A 89 5.02 -2.22 -0.39
CA THR A 89 4.44 -0.88 -0.61
C THR A 89 2.92 -0.89 -0.76
N GLY A 90 2.38 -1.85 -1.52
CA GLY A 90 0.94 -2.01 -1.72
C GLY A 90 0.24 -2.56 -0.46
N LEU A 91 0.84 -3.55 0.20
CA LEU A 91 0.29 -4.13 1.43
C LEU A 91 0.28 -3.12 2.58
N LEU A 92 1.33 -2.31 2.70
CA LEU A 92 1.38 -1.19 3.62
C LEU A 92 0.27 -0.18 3.33
N GLY A 93 0.03 0.13 2.06
CA GLY A 93 -1.03 1.06 1.64
C GLY A 93 -2.41 0.58 2.08
N ILE A 94 -2.74 -0.68 1.83
CA ILE A 94 -4.01 -1.28 2.29
C ILE A 94 -4.10 -1.29 3.81
N SER A 95 -3.09 -1.85 4.48
CA SER A 95 -3.13 -2.03 5.94
C SER A 95 -3.21 -0.70 6.68
N MET A 96 -2.50 0.33 6.20
CA MET A 96 -2.51 1.65 6.81
C MET A 96 -3.78 2.42 6.48
N GLY A 97 -4.27 2.39 5.24
CA GLY A 97 -5.54 3.02 4.87
C GLY A 97 -6.73 2.42 5.62
N PHE A 98 -6.74 1.09 5.74
CA PHE A 98 -7.69 0.37 6.60
C PHE A 98 -7.55 0.81 8.05
N SER A 99 -6.32 0.83 8.57
CA SER A 99 -6.08 1.16 9.96
C SER A 99 -6.45 2.58 10.34
N ILE A 100 -6.16 3.57 9.50
CA ILE A 100 -6.55 4.97 9.74
C ILE A 100 -8.07 5.11 9.79
N ARG A 101 -8.78 4.35 8.96
CA ARG A 101 -10.25 4.37 8.90
C ARG A 101 -10.89 3.71 10.13
N PHE A 102 -10.32 2.62 10.63
CA PHE A 102 -10.89 1.85 11.74
C PHE A 102 -10.34 2.23 13.12
N PHE A 103 -9.03 2.44 13.23
CA PHE A 103 -8.37 2.81 14.47
C PHE A 103 -8.32 4.34 14.60
N LYS A 104 -9.17 4.88 15.48
CA LYS A 104 -9.20 6.32 15.82
C LYS A 104 -7.91 6.84 16.46
N LYS A 105 -7.00 5.95 16.86
CA LYS A 105 -5.72 6.26 17.52
C LYS A 105 -4.56 5.88 16.61
N GLY A 106 -3.68 6.84 16.33
CA GLY A 106 -2.52 6.66 15.43
C GLY A 106 -1.57 5.54 15.85
N ILE A 107 -1.39 5.30 17.16
CA ILE A 107 -0.50 4.23 17.66
C ILE A 107 -0.89 2.85 17.12
N PHE A 108 -2.19 2.51 17.09
CA PHE A 108 -2.65 1.21 16.64
C PHE A 108 -2.49 1.07 15.13
N ALA A 109 -2.69 2.16 14.38
CA ALA A 109 -2.45 2.16 12.95
C ALA A 109 -0.97 1.94 12.61
N THR A 110 -0.05 2.59 13.34
CA THR A 110 1.38 2.35 13.16
C THR A 110 1.76 0.90 13.48
N LEU A 111 1.27 0.34 14.59
CA LEU A 111 1.61 -1.03 14.98
C LEU A 111 1.04 -2.06 14.00
N PHE A 112 -0.23 -1.92 13.61
CA PHE A 112 -0.86 -2.85 12.67
C PHE A 112 -0.15 -2.84 11.31
N SER A 113 0.15 -1.65 10.79
CA SER A 113 0.91 -1.51 9.55
C SER A 113 2.36 -1.99 9.67
N GLY A 114 3.00 -1.74 10.81
CA GLY A 114 4.38 -2.19 11.08
C GLY A 114 4.49 -3.71 11.13
N VAL A 115 3.57 -4.38 11.82
CA VAL A 115 3.49 -5.86 11.84
C VAL A 115 3.19 -6.39 10.44
N THR A 116 2.24 -5.78 9.72
CA THR A 116 1.90 -6.20 8.36
C THR A 116 3.10 -6.09 7.42
N LEU A 117 3.85 -4.98 7.48
CA LEU A 117 5.05 -4.78 6.68
C LEU A 117 6.17 -5.75 7.06
N THR A 118 6.33 -6.03 8.36
CA THR A 118 7.29 -7.03 8.85
C THR A 118 6.98 -8.40 8.24
N LEU A 119 5.73 -8.84 8.30
CA LEU A 119 5.31 -10.10 7.70
C LEU A 119 5.58 -10.13 6.19
N GLY A 120 5.29 -9.03 5.49
CA GLY A 120 5.60 -8.89 4.08
C GLY A 120 7.09 -9.05 3.74
N ILE A 121 7.95 -8.36 4.49
CA ILE A 121 9.41 -8.46 4.33
C ILE A 121 9.90 -9.88 4.64
N LEU A 122 9.39 -10.51 5.71
CA LEU A 122 9.76 -11.88 6.08
C LEU A 122 9.35 -12.89 5.00
N ILE A 123 8.17 -12.74 4.40
CA ILE A 123 7.73 -13.58 3.28
C ILE A 123 8.71 -13.45 2.10
N ILE A 124 9.08 -12.23 1.73
CA ILE A 124 10.01 -12.01 0.62
C ILE A 124 11.40 -12.61 0.92
N LEU A 125 11.93 -12.38 2.12
CA LEU A 125 13.29 -12.81 2.49
C LEU A 125 13.41 -14.33 2.67
N TYR A 126 12.45 -14.97 3.33
CA TYR A 126 12.59 -16.37 3.73
C TYR A 126 11.84 -17.36 2.83
N ILE A 127 10.68 -16.97 2.28
CA ILE A 127 9.88 -17.84 1.41
C ILE A 127 10.33 -17.66 -0.04
N ILE A 128 10.31 -16.41 -0.52
CA ILE A 128 10.64 -16.09 -1.91
C ILE A 128 12.16 -16.09 -2.13
N ARG A 129 12.95 -15.91 -1.05
CA ARG A 129 14.42 -15.83 -1.06
C ARG A 129 14.95 -14.72 -1.97
N PHE A 130 14.17 -13.65 -2.12
CA PHE A 130 14.58 -12.49 -2.89
C PHE A 130 15.28 -11.48 -1.95
N PRO A 131 16.57 -11.19 -2.15
CA PRO A 131 17.35 -10.39 -1.22
C PRO A 131 17.06 -8.89 -1.38
N VAL A 132 15.90 -8.44 -0.88
CA VAL A 132 15.47 -7.03 -0.92
C VAL A 132 16.42 -6.12 -0.12
N LEU A 133 16.99 -6.63 0.96
CA LEU A 133 17.87 -5.89 1.87
C LEU A 133 19.36 -6.11 1.59
N GLY A 134 19.69 -6.69 0.42
CA GLY A 134 21.06 -6.98 0.00
C GLY A 134 21.58 -8.35 0.43
N PRO A 135 22.72 -8.79 -0.15
CA PRO A 135 23.27 -10.14 0.02
C PRO A 135 23.86 -10.39 1.42
N THR A 136 24.00 -9.35 2.24
CA THR A 136 24.65 -9.41 3.56
C THR A 136 23.78 -10.09 4.62
N ILE A 137 22.46 -10.16 4.41
CA ILE A 137 21.56 -10.85 5.35
C ILE A 137 21.62 -12.34 5.05
N SER A 138 22.19 -13.11 5.99
CA SER A 138 22.22 -14.56 5.91
C SER A 138 20.80 -15.10 5.77
N THR A 139 20.58 -16.07 4.88
CA THR A 139 19.27 -16.72 4.66
C THR A 139 18.81 -17.58 5.85
N LYS A 140 19.60 -17.62 6.92
CA LYS A 140 19.23 -18.25 8.19
C LYS A 140 18.26 -17.36 8.95
N ILE A 141 17.22 -17.97 9.48
CA ILE A 141 16.26 -17.29 10.34
C ILE A 141 16.97 -16.97 11.66
N ASP A 142 17.19 -15.69 11.92
CA ASP A 142 17.78 -15.18 13.15
C ASP A 142 16.77 -14.24 13.82
N VAL A 143 16.53 -14.48 15.12
CA VAL A 143 15.62 -13.69 15.95
C VAL A 143 16.05 -12.21 15.97
N ASN A 144 17.36 -11.95 15.98
CA ASN A 144 17.87 -10.58 15.95
C ASN A 144 17.51 -9.87 14.65
N THR A 145 17.60 -10.57 13.51
CA THR A 145 17.20 -10.01 12.20
C THR A 145 15.72 -9.69 12.16
N ILE A 146 14.86 -10.58 12.68
CA ILE A 146 13.41 -10.34 12.77
C ILE A 146 13.11 -9.11 13.64
N LEU A 147 13.77 -8.98 14.79
CA LEU A 147 13.58 -7.84 15.69
C LEU A 147 13.98 -6.52 15.03
N ILE A 148 15.11 -6.51 14.31
CA ILE A 148 15.57 -5.33 13.56
C ILE A 148 14.55 -4.94 12.48
N ILE A 149 14.05 -5.91 11.71
CA ILE A 149 13.03 -5.67 10.68
C ILE A 149 11.74 -5.12 11.30
N LEU A 150 11.33 -5.65 12.47
CA LEU A 150 10.14 -5.18 13.17
C LEU A 150 10.29 -3.72 13.65
N ILE A 151 11.43 -3.39 14.25
CA ILE A 151 11.73 -2.02 14.69
C ILE A 151 11.75 -1.08 13.49
N PHE A 152 12.47 -1.45 12.43
CA PHE A 152 12.52 -0.69 11.18
C PHE A 152 11.13 -0.47 10.59
N SER A 153 10.34 -1.53 10.46
CA SER A 153 8.99 -1.48 9.88
C SER A 153 8.03 -0.63 10.70
N THR A 154 8.18 -0.64 12.03
CA THR A 154 7.37 0.19 12.93
C THR A 154 7.72 1.67 12.80
N VAL A 155 9.02 2.01 12.79
CA VAL A 155 9.49 3.39 12.57
C VAL A 155 9.08 3.90 11.19
N TYR A 156 9.26 3.06 10.16
CA TYR A 156 8.86 3.37 8.79
C TYR A 156 7.36 3.62 8.69
N SER A 157 6.55 2.75 9.28
CA SER A 157 5.08 2.91 9.33
C SER A 157 4.65 4.17 10.10
N TRP A 158 5.43 4.61 11.10
CA TRP A 158 5.13 5.84 11.81
C TRP A 158 5.33 7.09 10.95
N VAL A 159 6.43 7.14 10.18
CA VAL A 159 6.69 8.21 9.21
C VAL A 159 5.57 8.25 8.17
N TRP A 160 5.22 7.09 7.64
CA TRP A 160 4.13 6.93 6.69
C TRP A 160 2.79 7.40 7.23
N LEU A 161 2.43 7.00 8.45
CA LEU A 161 1.19 7.43 9.09
C LEU A 161 1.08 8.96 9.16
N LYS A 162 2.16 9.65 9.56
CA LYS A 162 2.17 11.12 9.62
C LYS A 162 1.94 11.75 8.25
N LEU A 163 2.62 11.23 7.23
CA LEU A 163 2.46 11.68 5.85
C LEU A 163 1.01 11.44 5.37
N SER A 164 0.45 10.27 5.64
CA SER A 164 -0.92 9.92 5.27
C SER A 164 -1.96 10.81 5.93
N ILE A 165 -1.83 11.10 7.22
CA ILE A 165 -2.72 12.02 7.93
C ILE A 165 -2.65 13.42 7.31
N PHE A 166 -1.46 13.89 6.95
CA PHE A 166 -1.29 15.17 6.27
C PHE A 166 -2.02 15.20 4.92
N VAL A 167 -1.82 14.19 4.08
CA VAL A 167 -2.48 14.10 2.75
C VAL A 167 -4.00 14.01 2.90
N ILE A 168 -4.50 13.16 3.80
CA ILE A 168 -5.95 13.01 4.04
C ILE A 168 -6.57 14.32 4.50
N LYS A 169 -5.93 15.07 5.41
CA LYS A 169 -6.41 16.39 5.84
C LYS A 169 -6.51 17.37 4.67
N ARG A 170 -5.53 17.37 3.77
CA ARG A 170 -5.55 18.21 2.55
C ARG A 170 -6.68 17.81 1.60
N VAL A 171 -6.89 16.51 1.40
CA VAL A 171 -7.98 16.00 0.54
C VAL A 171 -9.36 16.36 1.13
N ASN A 172 -9.55 16.21 2.44
CA ASN A 172 -10.82 16.59 3.09
C ASN A 172 -11.09 18.09 2.98
N TRP A 173 -10.05 18.91 3.18
CA TRP A 173 -10.14 20.36 2.99
C TRP A 173 -10.60 20.74 1.57
N LEU A 174 -10.04 20.09 0.53
CA LEU A 174 -10.46 20.29 -0.85
C LEU A 174 -11.91 19.86 -1.11
N TRP A 175 -12.41 18.87 -0.37
CA TRP A 175 -13.77 18.35 -0.52
C TRP A 175 -14.82 19.07 0.34
N GLY A 176 -14.44 20.13 1.05
CA GLY A 176 -15.37 20.98 1.82
C GLY A 176 -16.10 20.24 2.95
N LYS A 177 -15.43 19.24 3.57
CA LYS A 177 -15.90 18.57 4.79
C LYS A 177 -15.04 18.93 5.98
#